data_AF-A0A7X0G3V5-F1
#
_entry.id   AF-A0A7X0G3V5-F1
#
_cell.length_a   1.000
_cell.length_b   1.000
_cell.length_c   1.000
_cell.angle_alpha   90.00
_cell.angle_beta   90.00
_cell.angle_gamma   90.00
#
_symmetry.space_group_name_H-M   'P 1'
#
loop_
_entity.id
_entity.type
_entity.pdbx_description
1 polymer ?
#
loop_
_entity_poly.entity_id
_entity_poly.type
_entity_poly.pdbx_seq_one_letter_code
_entity_poly.pdbx_strand_id
1 'polypeptide(L)'
;MGMVETAEEADQRARVFWSMLRVSTAKLAMDAQEQTRDPDVDDCFLWEAGYPVLWRSEEAGWVSPELRSRLDVLDHLLAQLSANRDAWTDEAITAMPLWEGTRRAARDCLALMPAAPWVAEP
;
A
#
# COMPACT_ATOMS: atom_id res chain seq x y z
N MET A 1 20.25 -19.29 18.61
CA MET A 1 20.24 -20.19 17.44
C MET A 1 19.32 -19.53 16.42
N GLY A 2 19.86 -18.71 15.52
CA GLY A 2 19.06 -17.97 14.55
C GLY A 2 18.65 -18.93 13.44
N MET A 3 17.34 -19.09 13.22
CA MET A 3 16.84 -19.81 12.05
C MET A 3 17.29 -19.03 10.80
N VAL A 4 18.10 -19.65 9.96
CA VAL A 4 18.42 -19.11 8.63
C VAL A 4 17.18 -19.32 7.77
N GLU A 5 16.52 -18.22 7.41
CA GLU A 5 15.39 -18.23 6.49
C GLU A 5 15.84 -18.81 5.14
N THR A 6 15.09 -19.76 4.62
CA THR A 6 15.35 -20.35 3.30
C THR A 6 14.92 -19.39 2.18
N ALA A 7 15.48 -19.57 0.98
CA ALA A 7 15.10 -18.76 -0.18
C ALA A 7 13.60 -18.90 -0.53
N GLU A 8 13.03 -20.08 -0.31
CA GLU A 8 11.60 -20.35 -0.54
C GLU A 8 10.71 -19.62 0.47
N GLU A 9 11.08 -19.61 1.76
CA GLU A 9 10.38 -18.82 2.77
C GLU A 9 10.47 -17.31 2.52
N ALA A 10 11.63 -16.85 2.04
CA ALA A 10 11.85 -15.45 1.69
C ALA A 10 10.98 -15.01 0.50
N ASP A 11 10.89 -15.82 -0.54
CA ASP A 11 10.04 -15.58 -1.72
C ASP A 11 8.56 -15.62 -1.35
N GLN A 12 8.11 -16.64 -0.60
CA GLN A 12 6.72 -16.73 -0.14
C GLN A 12 6.32 -15.52 0.69
N ARG A 13 7.20 -15.04 1.57
CA ARG A 13 6.99 -13.80 2.33
C ARG A 13 6.86 -12.61 1.40
N ALA A 14 7.78 -12.42 0.45
CA ALA A 14 7.72 -11.31 -0.50
C ALA A 14 6.38 -11.27 -1.26
N ARG A 15 5.85 -12.43 -1.67
CA ARG A 15 4.52 -12.52 -2.32
C ARG A 15 3.37 -12.13 -1.40
N VAL A 16 3.42 -12.55 -0.13
CA VAL A 16 2.41 -12.16 0.88
C VAL A 16 2.44 -10.66 1.11
N PHE A 17 3.63 -10.07 1.29
CA PHE A 17 3.76 -8.62 1.49
C PHE A 17 3.36 -7.82 0.26
N TRP A 18 3.70 -8.27 -0.95
CA TRP A 18 3.21 -7.65 -2.18
C TRP A 18 1.68 -7.66 -2.25
N SER A 19 1.07 -8.81 -1.97
CA SER A 19 -0.39 -8.96 -2.00
C SER A 19 -1.06 -8.04 -0.98
N MET A 20 -0.51 -7.96 0.24
CA MET A 20 -0.98 -7.06 1.28
C MET A 20 -0.85 -5.60 0.87
N LEU A 21 0.33 -5.18 0.40
CA LEU A 21 0.58 -3.83 -0.10
C LEU A 21 -0.41 -3.45 -1.20
N ARG A 22 -0.63 -4.35 -2.17
CA ARG A 22 -1.57 -4.12 -3.27
C ARG A 22 -3.01 -3.98 -2.77
N VAL A 23 -3.45 -4.84 -1.84
CA VAL A 23 -4.80 -4.78 -1.26
C VAL A 23 -5.00 -3.48 -0.47
N SER A 24 -4.03 -3.10 0.37
CA SER A 24 -4.08 -1.83 1.11
C SER A 24 -4.14 -0.64 0.17
N THR A 25 -3.32 -0.64 -0.89
CA THR A 25 -3.35 0.40 -1.92
C THR A 25 -4.71 0.40 -2.64
N ALA A 26 -5.33 -0.76 -2.89
CA ALA A 26 -6.65 -0.88 -3.51
C ALA A 26 -7.75 -0.25 -2.64
N LYS A 27 -7.73 -0.51 -1.34
CA LYS A 27 -8.66 0.11 -0.39
C LYS A 27 -8.44 1.62 -0.25
N LEU A 28 -7.18 2.08 -0.30
CA LEU A 28 -6.85 3.50 -0.35
C LEU A 28 -7.35 4.20 -1.63
N ALA A 29 -7.47 3.47 -2.73
CA ALA A 29 -7.91 3.99 -4.03
C ALA A 29 -9.43 4.04 -4.23
N MET A 30 -10.20 3.36 -3.37
CA MET A 30 -11.67 3.40 -3.35
C MET A 30 -12.19 4.84 -3.29
N ASP A 31 -13.43 5.07 -3.69
CA ASP A 31 -14.04 6.38 -3.46
C ASP A 31 -14.38 6.60 -1.97
N ALA A 32 -14.69 7.85 -1.60
CA ALA A 32 -14.94 8.20 -0.20
C ALA A 32 -16.13 7.44 0.43
N GLN A 33 -17.16 7.15 -0.38
CA GLN A 33 -18.36 6.48 0.10
C GLN A 33 -18.12 4.98 0.29
N GLU A 34 -17.31 4.37 -0.56
CA GLU A 34 -16.83 3.01 -0.40
C GLU A 34 -15.92 2.88 0.83
N GLN A 35 -14.99 3.83 1.02
CA GLN A 35 -14.08 3.85 2.17
C GLN A 35 -14.80 3.94 3.51
N THR A 36 -15.81 4.79 3.64
CA THR A 36 -16.60 4.92 4.88
C THR A 36 -17.53 3.72 5.15
N ARG A 37 -17.72 2.83 4.16
CA ARG A 37 -18.52 1.60 4.31
C ARG A 37 -17.68 0.36 4.56
N ASP A 38 -16.38 0.41 4.30
CA ASP A 38 -15.46 -0.70 4.54
C ASP A 38 -15.09 -0.73 6.03
N PRO A 39 -15.54 -1.73 6.81
CA PRO A 39 -15.25 -1.80 8.24
C PRO A 39 -13.76 -2.04 8.54
N ASP A 40 -13.01 -2.48 7.53
CA ASP A 40 -11.58 -2.79 7.61
C ASP A 40 -10.77 -1.75 6.82
N VAL A 41 -11.33 -0.57 6.54
CA VAL A 41 -10.58 0.54 5.94
C VAL A 41 -9.44 0.97 6.86
N ASP A 42 -9.69 0.91 8.18
CA ASP A 42 -8.75 1.24 9.24
C ASP A 42 -7.50 0.35 9.23
N ASP A 43 -7.67 -0.93 8.90
CA ASP A 43 -6.58 -1.91 8.83
C ASP A 43 -5.61 -1.62 7.67
N CYS A 44 -6.06 -0.90 6.64
CA CYS A 44 -5.17 -0.49 5.54
C CYS A 44 -4.32 0.72 5.88
N PHE A 45 -4.66 1.43 6.95
CA PHE A 45 -3.88 2.53 7.49
C PHE A 45 -2.75 2.03 8.40
N LEU A 46 -2.70 0.72 8.70
CA LEU A 46 -1.56 0.04 9.35
C LEU A 46 -0.38 -0.22 8.38
N TRP A 47 -0.23 0.66 7.38
CA TRP A 47 0.86 0.74 6.39
C TRP A 47 2.27 0.59 7.01
N GLU A 48 2.42 0.86 8.31
CA GLU A 48 3.65 0.63 9.09
C GLU A 48 4.17 -0.82 9.07
N ALA A 49 3.31 -1.83 8.87
CA ALA A 49 3.73 -3.24 8.89
C ALA A 49 4.30 -3.76 7.55
N GLY A 50 3.98 -3.10 6.42
CA GLY A 50 4.37 -3.56 5.07
C GLY A 50 5.72 -3.01 4.59
N TYR A 51 6.09 -1.82 5.03
CA TYR A 51 7.33 -1.14 4.66
C TYR A 51 8.62 -1.94 4.97
N PRO A 52 8.72 -2.69 6.08
CA PRO A 52 9.90 -3.49 6.39
C PRO A 52 10.21 -4.61 5.39
N VAL A 53 9.33 -4.88 4.41
CA VAL A 53 9.51 -5.96 3.42
C VAL A 53 9.42 -5.47 1.97
N LEU A 54 9.18 -4.17 1.77
CA LEU A 54 9.15 -3.53 0.46
C LEU A 54 10.51 -3.63 -0.26
N TRP A 55 11.62 -3.64 0.50
CA TRP A 55 12.97 -3.88 -0.02
C TRP A 55 13.12 -5.23 -0.72
N ARG A 56 12.39 -6.28 -0.29
CA ARG A 56 12.44 -7.59 -0.98
C ARG A 56 11.73 -7.55 -2.32
N SER A 57 10.64 -6.79 -2.42
CA SER A 57 9.94 -6.57 -3.69
C SER A 57 10.79 -5.73 -4.66
N GLU A 58 11.63 -4.84 -4.15
CA GLU A 58 12.63 -4.11 -4.95
C GLU A 58 13.75 -5.03 -5.44
N GLU A 59 14.34 -5.85 -4.55
CA GLU A 59 15.36 -6.84 -4.94
C GLU A 59 14.85 -7.85 -5.97
N ALA A 60 13.58 -8.24 -5.87
CA ALA A 60 12.92 -9.13 -6.82
C ALA A 60 12.54 -8.43 -8.16
N GLY A 61 12.75 -7.11 -8.27
CA GLY A 61 12.44 -6.32 -9.47
C GLY A 61 10.95 -6.06 -9.69
N TRP A 62 10.10 -6.31 -8.69
CA TRP A 62 8.65 -6.11 -8.78
C TRP A 62 8.24 -4.65 -8.61
N VAL A 63 9.11 -3.87 -7.95
CA VAL A 63 8.95 -2.43 -7.78
C VAL A 63 9.83 -1.72 -8.80
N SER A 64 9.20 -1.15 -9.84
CA SER A 64 9.89 -0.28 -10.79
C SER A 64 10.29 1.05 -10.12
N PRO A 65 11.29 1.78 -10.64
CA PRO A 65 11.63 3.11 -10.14
C PRO A 65 10.44 4.08 -10.15
N GLU A 66 9.56 3.95 -11.15
CA GLU A 66 8.35 4.75 -11.24
C GLU A 66 7.36 4.39 -10.13
N LEU A 67 7.08 3.10 -9.92
CA LEU A 67 6.22 2.65 -8.82
C LEU A 67 6.79 3.09 -7.47
N ARG A 68 8.10 2.98 -7.27
CA ARG A 68 8.75 3.43 -6.04
C ARG A 68 8.49 4.92 -5.77
N SER A 69 8.69 5.77 -6.77
CA SER A 69 8.42 7.20 -6.64
C SER A 69 6.96 7.50 -6.30
N ARG A 70 6.00 6.73 -6.84
CA ARG A 70 4.56 6.89 -6.51
C ARG A 70 4.25 6.41 -5.09
N LEU A 71 4.86 5.32 -4.65
CA LEU A 71 4.74 4.82 -3.28
C LEU A 71 5.30 5.82 -2.27
N ASP A 72 6.42 6.49 -2.57
CA ASP A 72 6.98 7.55 -1.69
C ASP A 72 6.01 8.75 -1.55
N VAL A 73 5.31 9.12 -2.63
CA VAL A 73 4.27 10.17 -2.56
C VAL A 73 3.09 9.72 -1.72
N LEU A 74 2.62 8.49 -1.90
CA LEU A 74 1.52 7.92 -1.11
C LEU A 74 1.88 7.87 0.37
N ASP A 75 3.09 7.41 0.70
CA ASP A 75 3.63 7.35 2.06
C ASP A 75 3.67 8.73 2.72
N HIS A 76 4.12 9.76 1.99
CA HIS A 76 4.13 11.13 2.49
C HIS A 76 2.72 11.69 2.78
N LEU A 77 1.72 11.33 1.98
CA LEU A 77 0.33 11.73 2.21
C LEU A 77 -0.27 11.00 3.40
N LEU A 78 0.00 9.71 3.56
CA LEU A 78 -0.41 8.91 4.71
C LEU A 78 0.21 9.45 6.00
N ALA A 79 1.50 9.82 5.99
CA ALA A 79 2.14 10.45 7.14
C ALA A 79 1.46 11.76 7.56
N GLN A 80 0.99 12.56 6.60
CA GLN A 80 0.21 13.78 6.89
C GLN A 80 -1.17 13.47 7.47
N LEU A 81 -1.86 12.44 6.96
CA LEU A 81 -3.14 11.98 7.53
C LEU A 81 -2.94 11.50 8.98
N SER A 82 -1.91 10.70 9.24
CA SER A 82 -1.58 10.20 10.59
C SER A 82 -1.21 11.31 11.57
N ALA A 83 -0.60 12.39 11.10
CA ALA A 83 -0.30 13.56 11.93
C ALA A 83 -1.56 14.36 12.31
N ASN A 84 -2.67 14.20 11.58
CA ASN A 84 -3.92 14.90 11.83
C ASN A 84 -4.93 13.98 12.54
N ARG A 85 -5.19 14.24 13.82
CA ARG A 85 -6.14 13.45 14.63
C ARG A 85 -7.56 13.42 14.07
N ASP A 86 -7.97 14.49 13.39
CA ASP A 86 -9.34 14.64 12.87
C ASP A 86 -9.49 14.06 11.46
N ALA A 87 -8.40 13.61 10.83
CA ALA A 87 -8.43 13.04 9.48
C ALA A 87 -9.19 11.71 9.40
N TRP A 88 -9.46 11.05 10.53
CA TRP A 88 -9.96 9.68 10.59
C TRP A 88 -11.47 9.57 10.87
N THR A 89 -12.21 10.62 10.53
CA THR A 89 -13.67 10.64 10.62
C THR A 89 -14.29 10.43 9.24
N ASP A 90 -15.50 9.89 9.17
CA ASP A 90 -16.25 9.75 7.90
C ASP A 90 -16.38 11.10 7.16
N GLU A 91 -16.58 12.18 7.92
CA GLU A 91 -16.63 13.55 7.40
C GLU A 91 -15.30 13.94 6.78
N ALA A 92 -14.18 13.70 7.45
CA ALA A 92 -12.86 13.97 6.93
C ALA A 92 -12.53 13.13 5.69
N ILE A 93 -12.80 11.81 5.71
CA ILE A 93 -12.60 10.90 4.57
C ILE A 93 -13.33 11.42 3.33
N THR A 94 -14.52 11.99 3.53
CA THR A 94 -15.37 12.52 2.46
C THR A 94 -14.95 13.90 1.97
N ALA A 95 -14.70 14.84 2.89
CA ALA A 95 -14.60 16.26 2.57
C ALA A 95 -13.16 16.80 2.53
N MET A 96 -12.18 16.11 3.12
CA MET A 96 -10.82 16.61 3.23
C MET A 96 -10.07 16.47 1.89
N PRO A 97 -9.47 17.54 1.35
CA PRO A 97 -8.68 17.47 0.11
C PRO A 97 -7.49 16.51 0.20
N LEU A 98 -6.92 16.35 1.40
CA LEU A 98 -5.81 15.42 1.64
C LEU A 98 -6.21 13.97 1.32
N TRP A 99 -7.42 13.55 1.70
CA TRP A 99 -7.96 12.23 1.35
C TRP A 99 -8.16 12.04 -0.16
N GLU A 100 -8.61 13.07 -0.87
CA GLU A 100 -8.70 13.01 -2.34
C GLU A 100 -7.32 12.83 -2.97
N GLY A 101 -6.31 13.56 -2.46
CA GLY A 101 -4.91 13.39 -2.85
C GLY A 101 -4.42 11.97 -2.64
N THR A 102 -4.66 11.39 -1.46
CA THR A 102 -4.29 10.01 -1.12
C THR A 102 -4.96 9.01 -2.06
N ARG A 103 -6.26 9.14 -2.31
CA ARG A 103 -6.99 8.27 -3.26
C ARG A 103 -6.39 8.31 -4.66
N ARG A 104 -6.04 9.51 -5.14
CA ARG A 104 -5.42 9.68 -6.45
C ARG A 104 -4.03 9.03 -6.51
N ALA A 105 -3.19 9.29 -5.51
CA ALA A 105 -1.86 8.69 -5.43
C ALA A 105 -1.93 7.15 -5.35
N ALA A 106 -2.90 6.60 -4.61
CA ALA A 106 -3.14 5.17 -4.52
C ALA A 106 -3.55 4.56 -5.87
N ARG A 107 -4.40 5.24 -6.65
CA ARG A 107 -4.76 4.80 -8.02
C ARG A 107 -3.54 4.80 -8.95
N ASP A 108 -2.70 5.83 -8.87
CA ASP A 108 -1.47 5.91 -9.65
C ASP A 108 -0.52 4.74 -9.30
N CYS A 109 -0.42 4.38 -8.01
CA CYS A 109 0.35 3.20 -7.59
C CYS A 109 -0.25 1.90 -8.15
N LEU A 110 -1.56 1.69 -8.00
CA LEU A 110 -2.22 0.45 -8.43
C LEU A 110 -2.10 0.16 -9.92
N ALA A 111 -2.08 1.21 -10.75
CA ALA A 111 -1.86 1.10 -12.19
C ALA A 111 -0.50 0.47 -12.54
N LEU A 112 0.48 0.62 -11.64
CA LEU A 112 1.84 0.10 -11.79
C LEU A 112 2.09 -1.17 -10.97
N MET A 113 1.13 -1.63 -10.17
CA MET A 113 1.24 -2.83 -9.35
C MET A 113 0.52 -4.00 -10.02
N PRO A 114 1.20 -4.91 -10.73
CA PRO A 114 0.56 -6.14 -11.21
C PRO A 114 0.03 -6.99 -10.05
N ALA A 115 -1.02 -7.78 -10.29
CA ALA A 115 -1.58 -8.66 -9.27
C ALA A 115 -0.61 -9.76 -8.83
N ALA A 116 0.24 -10.23 -9.74
CA ALA A 116 1.21 -11.29 -9.50
C ALA A 116 2.51 -11.03 -10.31
N PRO A 117 3.39 -10.10 -9.88
CA PRO A 117 4.64 -9.77 -10.59
C PRO A 117 5.62 -10.94 -10.73
N TRP A 118 5.47 -11.99 -9.92
CA TRP A 118 6.27 -13.21 -9.99
C TRP A 118 5.79 -14.19 -11.08
N VAL A 119 4.61 -13.98 -11.66
CA VAL A 119 4.18 -14.72 -12.85
C VAL A 119 4.65 -13.90 -14.04
N ALA A 120 5.72 -14.37 -14.71
CA ALA A 120 6.18 -13.74 -15.94
C ALA A 120 4.98 -13.61 -16.90
N GLU A 121 4.71 -12.39 -17.37
CA GLU A 121 3.76 -12.21 -18.47
C GLU A 121 4.28 -13.02 -19.67
N PRO A 122 3.42 -13.81 -20.35
CA PRO A 122 3.82 -14.62 -21.49
C PRO A 122 4.36 -13.79 -22.66
#